data_AF-A0A527HDF9-F1
#
_entry.id   AF-A0A527HDF9-F1
#
_cell.length_a   1.000
_cell.length_b   1.000
_cell.length_c   1.000
_cell.angle_alpha   90.00
_cell.angle_beta   90.00
_cell.angle_gamma   90.00
#
_symmetry.space_group_name_H-M   'P 1'
#
loop_
_entity.id
_entity.type
_entity.pdbx_description
1 polymer ?
#
loop_
_entity_poly.entity_id
_entity_poly.type
_entity_poly.pdbx_seq_one_letter_code
_entity_poly.pdbx_strand_id
1 'polypeptide(L)'
;MADPVKSSAPKEGARALKVAAVGDLHVREDAQTSYRDLFGEISSEADILVLTGDLTNLGKPREAEMLAEDLRNCSIPVVAVLGNHDYESGAVEDVTKILRQAHVHLLDGQAVEIEEVGFVGVKGFIGGFGSRMLGSFGEPAIKTMVAESVNEAMRLENAMRQVRAKRTLVILHYAPIADTVAGEPPEIFPFLGSSRLAETIDRF
;
A
#
# COMPACT_ATOMS: atom_id res chain seq x y z
N MET A 1 5.86 34.18 -25.29
CA MET A 1 7.00 33.26 -25.52
C MET A 1 7.35 32.67 -24.17
N ALA A 2 7.03 31.39 -23.97
CA ALA A 2 7.33 30.69 -22.72
C ALA A 2 8.74 30.09 -22.81
N ASP A 3 9.56 30.30 -21.78
CA ASP A 3 10.88 29.70 -21.67
C ASP A 3 10.75 28.17 -21.53
N PRO A 4 11.56 27.38 -22.26
CA PRO A 4 11.53 25.93 -22.13
C PRO A 4 12.14 25.54 -20.78
N VAL A 5 11.36 24.78 -20.00
CA VAL A 5 11.83 24.12 -18.77
C VAL A 5 13.03 23.24 -19.13
N LYS A 6 14.22 23.63 -18.67
CA LYS A 6 15.43 22.82 -18.79
C LYS A 6 15.27 21.58 -17.92
N SER A 7 14.94 20.46 -18.55
CA SER A 7 15.15 19.13 -17.98
C SER A 7 16.64 18.97 -17.67
N SER A 8 17.01 18.92 -16.39
CA SER A 8 18.37 18.59 -15.99
C SER A 8 18.58 17.10 -16.21
N ALA A 9 19.48 16.75 -17.12
CA ALA A 9 19.92 15.38 -17.33
C ALA A 9 20.34 14.72 -15.99
N PRO A 10 20.07 13.42 -15.80
CA PRO A 10 20.51 12.71 -14.60
C PRO A 10 22.03 12.83 -14.46
N LYS A 11 22.49 13.17 -13.25
CA LYS A 11 23.92 13.21 -12.91
C LYS A 11 24.52 11.82 -13.21
N GLU A 12 25.60 11.79 -13.98
CA GLU A 12 26.40 10.58 -14.19
C GLU A 12 26.77 9.96 -12.83
N GLY A 13 26.35 8.72 -12.59
CA GLY A 13 26.63 7.96 -11.37
C GLY A 13 25.42 7.59 -10.50
N ALA A 14 24.22 8.15 -10.74
CA ALA A 14 23.03 7.73 -10.01
C ALA A 14 22.43 6.46 -10.63
N ARG A 15 22.64 5.29 -10.00
CA ARG A 15 21.94 4.06 -10.39
C ARG A 15 20.43 4.25 -10.17
N ALA A 16 19.62 3.81 -11.13
CA ALA A 16 18.18 3.78 -10.95
C ALA A 16 17.82 2.77 -9.85
N LEU A 17 17.06 3.23 -8.84
CA LEU A 17 16.51 2.39 -7.80
C LEU A 17 15.38 1.52 -8.40
N LYS A 18 15.46 0.21 -8.25
CA LYS A 18 14.48 -0.74 -8.76
C LYS A 18 13.59 -1.22 -7.61
N VAL A 19 12.29 -0.99 -7.73
CA VAL A 19 11.29 -1.40 -6.74
C VAL A 19 10.47 -2.54 -7.32
N ALA A 20 10.43 -3.68 -6.61
CA ALA A 20 9.46 -4.74 -6.88
C ALA A 20 8.20 -4.47 -6.05
N ALA A 21 7.02 -4.67 -6.64
CA ALA A 21 5.74 -4.52 -5.94
C ALA A 21 4.89 -5.77 -6.13
N VAL A 22 4.34 -6.30 -5.03
CA VAL A 22 3.47 -7.48 -5.02
C VAL A 22 2.32 -7.23 -4.05
N GLY A 23 1.10 -7.62 -4.42
CA GLY A 23 -0.08 -7.58 -3.56
C GLY A 23 -0.76 -8.95 -3.53
N ASP A 24 -1.83 -9.05 -2.74
CA ASP A 24 -2.79 -10.16 -2.83
C ASP A 24 -2.14 -11.54 -2.65
N LEU A 25 -1.17 -11.62 -1.72
CA LEU A 25 -0.47 -12.85 -1.41
C LEU A 25 -1.42 -13.88 -0.77
N HIS A 26 -2.38 -13.42 0.03
CA HIS A 26 -3.36 -14.24 0.73
C HIS A 26 -2.76 -15.52 1.34
N VAL A 27 -1.72 -15.36 2.18
CA VAL A 27 -1.10 -16.52 2.86
C VAL A 27 -2.16 -17.28 3.65
N ARG A 28 -2.22 -18.60 3.44
CA ARG A 28 -3.16 -19.51 4.11
C ARG A 28 -2.41 -20.54 4.92
N GLU A 29 -2.98 -20.94 6.06
CA GLU A 29 -2.40 -21.96 6.94
C GLU A 29 -2.28 -23.34 6.28
N ASP A 30 -3.21 -23.66 5.36
CA ASP A 30 -3.31 -24.93 4.66
C ASP A 30 -2.67 -24.91 3.26
N ALA A 31 -2.15 -23.76 2.82
CA ALA A 31 -1.51 -23.65 1.53
C ALA A 31 -0.17 -24.39 1.51
N GLN A 32 0.06 -25.14 0.44
CA GLN A 32 1.39 -25.67 0.12
C GLN A 32 2.29 -24.62 -0.52
N THR A 33 1.74 -23.47 -0.90
CA THR A 33 2.47 -22.39 -1.57
C THR A 33 3.29 -21.63 -0.55
N SER A 34 4.61 -21.60 -0.76
CA SER A 34 5.55 -20.77 -0.01
C SER A 34 6.12 -19.71 -0.93
N TYR A 35 6.34 -18.52 -0.40
CA TYR A 35 6.88 -17.37 -1.13
C TYR A 35 8.40 -17.23 -1.00
N ARG A 36 9.08 -18.21 -0.36
CA ARG A 36 10.54 -18.16 -0.13
C ARG A 36 11.34 -17.97 -1.40
N ASP A 37 11.09 -18.81 -2.40
CA ASP A 37 11.84 -18.77 -3.67
C ASP A 37 11.58 -17.45 -4.40
N LEU A 38 10.32 -17.00 -4.43
CA LEU A 38 9.93 -15.70 -4.99
C LEU A 38 10.67 -14.54 -4.33
N PHE A 39 10.72 -14.50 -2.99
CA PHE A 39 11.42 -13.43 -2.27
C PHE A 39 12.95 -13.47 -2.46
N GLY A 40 13.51 -14.67 -2.61
CA GLY A 40 14.92 -14.85 -2.95
C GLY A 40 15.24 -14.30 -4.34
N GLU A 41 14.40 -14.61 -5.34
CA GLU A 41 14.55 -14.10 -6.70
C GLU A 41 14.39 -12.57 -6.75
N ILE A 42 13.35 -12.02 -6.11
CA ILE A 42 13.15 -10.58 -6.00
C ILE A 42 14.37 -9.89 -5.39
N SER A 43 14.97 -10.48 -4.36
CA SER A 43 16.16 -9.92 -3.70
C SER A 43 17.38 -9.83 -4.62
N SER A 44 17.46 -10.68 -5.64
CA SER A 44 18.54 -10.64 -6.63
C SER A 44 18.30 -9.61 -7.74
N GLU A 45 17.03 -9.24 -7.96
CA GLU A 45 16.61 -8.43 -9.10
C GLU A 45 16.22 -6.99 -8.73
N ALA A 46 15.80 -6.72 -7.50
CA ALA A 46 15.31 -5.44 -7.03
C ALA A 46 16.08 -4.92 -5.80
N ASP A 47 15.89 -3.64 -5.51
CA ASP A 47 16.56 -2.97 -4.38
C ASP A 47 15.64 -2.82 -3.17
N ILE A 48 14.33 -2.77 -3.40
CA ILE A 48 13.29 -2.69 -2.38
C ILE A 48 12.08 -3.53 -2.83
N LEU A 49 11.48 -4.25 -1.89
CA LEU A 49 10.20 -4.94 -2.06
C LEU A 49 9.08 -4.12 -1.41
N VAL A 50 8.01 -3.89 -2.16
CA VAL A 50 6.77 -3.26 -1.69
C VAL A 50 5.65 -4.30 -1.67
N LEU A 51 4.95 -4.43 -0.54
CA LEU A 51 3.78 -5.28 -0.39
C LEU A 51 2.50 -4.43 -0.27
N THR A 52 1.56 -4.58 -1.19
CA THR A 52 0.41 -3.66 -1.36
C THR A 52 -0.89 -4.14 -0.70
N GLY A 53 -0.78 -4.87 0.41
CA GLY A 53 -1.93 -5.37 1.17
C GLY A 53 -2.41 -6.77 0.77
N ASP A 54 -3.38 -7.26 1.54
CA ASP A 54 -3.92 -8.63 1.49
C ASP A 54 -2.80 -9.67 1.61
N LEU A 55 -1.99 -9.47 2.64
CA LEU A 55 -0.80 -10.27 2.92
C LEU A 55 -1.19 -11.65 3.46
N THR A 56 -2.21 -11.66 4.31
CA THR A 56 -2.86 -12.83 4.88
C THR A 56 -4.21 -13.08 4.22
N ASN A 57 -4.75 -14.29 4.34
CA ASN A 57 -6.04 -14.64 3.75
C ASN A 57 -7.22 -14.29 4.65
N LEU A 58 -7.07 -14.38 5.97
CA LEU A 58 -8.11 -14.12 6.96
C LEU A 58 -7.61 -13.29 8.15
N GLY A 59 -6.46 -12.61 8.05
CA GLY A 59 -5.96 -11.74 9.12
C GLY A 59 -5.47 -12.50 10.35
N LYS A 60 -5.19 -13.80 10.20
CA LYS A 60 -4.81 -14.64 11.34
C LYS A 60 -3.33 -14.47 11.68
N PRO A 61 -2.95 -14.44 12.97
CA PRO A 61 -1.55 -14.38 13.38
C PRO A 61 -0.69 -15.49 12.76
N ARG A 62 -1.23 -16.71 12.63
CA ARG A 62 -0.50 -17.83 12.04
C ARG A 62 -0.15 -17.62 10.56
N GLU A 63 -1.04 -17.01 9.79
CA GLU A 63 -0.79 -16.66 8.38
C GLU A 63 0.32 -15.60 8.30
N ALA A 64 0.33 -14.62 9.20
CA ALA A 64 1.40 -13.62 9.30
C ALA A 64 2.75 -14.24 9.72
N GLU A 65 2.76 -15.22 10.64
CA GLU A 65 3.97 -15.96 11.02
C GLU A 65 4.58 -16.71 9.83
N MET A 66 3.73 -17.32 9.00
CA MET A 66 4.17 -18.02 7.78
C MET A 66 4.74 -17.04 6.76
N LEU A 67 4.12 -15.88 6.57
CA LEU A 67 4.69 -14.83 5.72
C LEU A 67 6.03 -14.32 6.27
N ALA A 68 6.11 -14.07 7.57
CA ALA A 68 7.34 -13.65 8.25
C ALA A 68 8.47 -14.69 8.11
N GLU A 69 8.14 -15.99 8.15
CA GLU A 69 9.06 -17.09 7.89
C GLU A 69 9.61 -17.05 6.47
N ASP A 70 8.75 -16.82 5.48
CA ASP A 70 9.14 -16.77 4.07
C ASP A 70 9.97 -15.52 3.75
N LEU A 71 9.61 -14.37 4.34
CA LEU A 71 10.33 -13.10 4.20
C LEU A 71 11.76 -13.15 4.72
N ARG A 72 12.16 -14.16 5.51
CA ARG A 72 13.58 -14.34 5.88
C ARG A 72 14.48 -14.63 4.69
N ASN A 73 13.91 -15.05 3.56
CA ASN A 73 14.65 -15.21 2.31
C ASN A 73 14.73 -13.91 1.49
N CYS A 74 14.09 -12.83 1.95
CA CYS A 74 14.22 -11.50 1.37
C CYS A 74 15.41 -10.76 2.00
N SER A 75 16.45 -10.47 1.22
CA SER A 75 17.65 -9.77 1.72
C SER A 75 17.64 -8.26 1.50
N ILE A 76 16.57 -7.73 0.90
CA ILE A 76 16.36 -6.31 0.63
C ILE A 76 15.28 -5.73 1.55
N PRO A 77 15.25 -4.40 1.78
CA PRO A 77 14.22 -3.75 2.58
C PRO A 77 12.80 -4.04 2.06
N VAL A 78 11.88 -4.29 2.98
CA VAL A 78 10.47 -4.56 2.69
C VAL A 78 9.61 -3.44 3.26
N VAL A 79 8.79 -2.80 2.43
CA VAL A 79 7.80 -1.81 2.83
C VAL A 79 6.42 -2.38 2.55
N ALA A 80 5.47 -2.22 3.46
CA ALA A 80 4.14 -2.80 3.27
C ALA A 80 3.03 -1.88 3.77
N VAL A 81 1.83 -2.08 3.23
CA VAL A 81 0.56 -1.70 3.86
C VAL A 81 -0.27 -2.97 4.07
N LEU A 82 -1.23 -2.92 4.98
CA LEU A 82 -2.23 -3.99 5.11
C LEU A 82 -3.35 -3.80 4.09
N GLY A 83 -4.01 -4.90 3.71
CA GLY A 83 -5.26 -4.89 2.97
C GLY A 83 -6.47 -5.23 3.84
N ASN A 84 -7.64 -5.45 3.26
CA ASN A 84 -8.82 -5.77 4.07
C ASN A 84 -8.81 -7.20 4.63
N HIS A 85 -8.22 -8.16 3.93
CA HIS A 85 -8.13 -9.54 4.42
C HIS A 85 -7.30 -9.61 5.71
N ASP A 86 -6.32 -8.72 5.86
CA ASP A 86 -5.49 -8.65 7.07
C ASP A 86 -6.26 -8.21 8.33
N TYR A 87 -7.48 -7.69 8.19
CA TYR A 87 -8.35 -7.27 9.28
C TYR A 87 -9.43 -8.31 9.64
N GLU A 88 -9.65 -9.34 8.80
CA GLU A 88 -10.85 -10.19 8.85
C GLU A 88 -11.06 -10.88 10.21
N SER A 89 -10.02 -11.49 10.80
CA SER A 89 -10.17 -12.16 12.11
C SER A 89 -10.19 -11.20 13.31
N GLY A 90 -10.06 -9.89 13.09
CA GLY A 90 -9.96 -8.88 14.17
C GLY A 90 -8.67 -8.96 14.98
N ALA A 91 -7.61 -9.58 14.45
CA ALA A 91 -6.31 -9.74 15.12
C ALA A 91 -5.21 -8.85 14.49
N VAL A 92 -5.59 -7.69 13.98
CA VAL A 92 -4.71 -6.81 13.20
C VAL A 92 -3.47 -6.35 13.99
N GLU A 93 -3.59 -6.17 15.30
CA GLU A 93 -2.46 -5.80 16.16
C GLU A 93 -1.40 -6.89 16.22
N ASP A 94 -1.82 -8.16 16.29
CA ASP A 94 -0.91 -9.31 16.31
C ASP A 94 -0.25 -9.50 14.94
N VAL A 95 -1.03 -9.44 13.85
CA VAL A 95 -0.50 -9.47 12.47
C VAL A 95 0.55 -8.36 12.26
N THR A 96 0.21 -7.13 12.65
CA THR A 96 1.12 -5.97 12.56
C THR A 96 2.41 -6.20 13.34
N LYS A 97 2.30 -6.72 14.57
CA LYS A 97 3.45 -6.99 15.43
C LYS A 97 4.37 -8.04 14.81
N ILE A 98 3.81 -9.14 14.29
CA ILE A 98 4.57 -10.23 13.67
C ILE A 98 5.33 -9.71 12.44
N LEU A 99 4.67 -8.98 11.55
CA LEU A 99 5.30 -8.44 10.34
C LEU A 99 6.42 -7.43 10.67
N ARG A 100 6.20 -6.55 11.65
CA ARG A 100 7.25 -5.62 12.11
C ARG A 100 8.43 -6.34 12.75
N GLN A 101 8.19 -7.43 13.50
CA GLN A 101 9.26 -8.28 14.04
C GLN A 101 10.06 -8.98 12.94
N ALA A 102 9.45 -9.20 11.77
CA ALA A 102 10.11 -9.68 10.56
C ALA A 102 10.80 -8.56 9.75
N HIS A 103 11.02 -7.38 10.36
CA HIS A 103 11.68 -6.22 9.75
C HIS A 103 10.95 -5.59 8.56
N VAL A 104 9.64 -5.81 8.44
CA VAL A 104 8.80 -5.08 7.47
C VAL A 104 8.54 -3.66 7.96
N HIS A 105 8.82 -2.68 7.11
CA HIS A 105 8.36 -1.29 7.29
C HIS A 105 6.86 -1.21 6.99
N LEU A 106 6.04 -1.63 7.96
CA LEU A 106 4.58 -1.62 7.83
C LEU A 106 4.01 -0.22 8.08
N LEU A 107 3.54 0.42 7.01
CA LEU A 107 3.01 1.78 6.97
C LEU A 107 1.48 1.78 7.19
N ASP A 108 1.03 2.66 8.08
CA ASP A 108 -0.38 2.98 8.32
C ASP A 108 -0.46 4.47 8.71
N GLY A 109 -0.47 5.34 7.71
CA GLY A 109 -0.40 6.79 7.90
C GLY A 109 0.99 7.27 8.32
N GLN A 110 2.03 6.59 7.85
CA GLN A 110 3.43 6.88 8.17
C GLN A 110 4.28 6.87 6.89
N ALA A 111 5.50 7.39 7.02
CA ALA A 111 6.49 7.38 5.96
C ALA A 111 7.82 6.80 6.42
N VAL A 112 8.57 6.22 5.48
CA VAL A 112 9.97 5.81 5.65
C VAL A 112 10.77 6.29 4.44
N GLU A 113 11.99 6.78 4.65
CA GLU A 113 12.90 7.13 3.55
C GLU A 113 13.97 6.04 3.43
N ILE A 114 14.12 5.47 2.23
CA ILE A 114 15.09 4.41 1.91
C ILE A 114 15.77 4.81 0.59
N GLU A 115 17.11 4.85 0.55
CA GLU A 115 17.88 5.22 -0.65
C GLU A 115 17.41 6.53 -1.30
N GLU A 116 17.18 7.57 -0.47
CA GLU A 116 16.68 8.91 -0.86
C GLU A 116 15.28 8.94 -1.50
N VAL A 117 14.53 7.83 -1.46
CA VAL A 117 13.13 7.73 -1.88
C VAL A 117 12.24 7.63 -0.64
N GLY A 118 11.23 8.49 -0.59
CA GLY A 118 10.20 8.43 0.44
C GLY A 118 9.15 7.39 0.08
N PHE A 119 8.75 6.57 1.05
CA PHE A 119 7.64 5.64 0.93
C PHE A 119 6.59 6.06 1.94
N VAL A 120 5.36 6.28 1.48
CA VAL A 120 4.23 6.68 2.31
C VAL A 120 3.11 5.69 2.08
N GLY A 121 2.44 5.25 3.14
CA GLY A 121 1.41 4.22 2.97
C GLY A 121 0.24 4.35 3.92
N VAL A 122 -0.93 4.07 3.38
CA VAL A 122 -2.17 3.76 4.09
C VAL A 122 -2.83 2.59 3.37
N LYS A 123 -3.68 1.81 4.05
CA LYS A 123 -4.51 0.82 3.36
C LYS A 123 -5.44 1.51 2.37
N GLY A 124 -6.02 2.63 2.79
CA GLY A 124 -7.14 3.25 2.11
C GLY A 124 -8.46 2.60 2.51
N PHE A 125 -9.53 3.03 1.84
CA PHE A 125 -10.85 2.45 2.03
C PHE A 125 -11.73 2.63 0.80
N ILE A 126 -12.81 1.88 0.76
CA ILE A 126 -13.85 1.96 -0.26
C ILE A 126 -14.55 3.33 -0.26
N GLY A 127 -15.32 3.63 -1.29
CA GLY A 127 -16.07 4.88 -1.37
C GLY A 127 -16.44 5.33 -2.78
N GLY A 128 -15.96 4.63 -3.81
CA GLY A 128 -16.24 4.91 -5.21
C GLY A 128 -15.41 6.04 -5.81
N PHE A 129 -15.71 6.38 -7.06
CA PHE A 129 -14.82 7.22 -7.86
C PHE A 129 -15.52 8.45 -8.42
N GLY A 130 -14.75 9.53 -8.56
CA GLY A 130 -15.19 10.80 -9.12
C GLY A 130 -16.49 11.34 -8.53
N SER A 131 -17.41 11.80 -9.39
CA SER A 131 -18.70 12.35 -8.99
C SER A 131 -19.68 11.32 -8.41
N ARG A 132 -19.35 10.02 -8.44
CA ARG A 132 -20.17 8.94 -7.90
C ARG A 132 -19.68 8.43 -6.54
N MET A 133 -18.73 9.12 -5.92
CA MET A 133 -18.30 8.82 -4.56
C MET A 133 -19.47 8.87 -3.57
N LEU A 134 -19.45 7.96 -2.60
CA LEU A 134 -20.43 7.92 -1.53
C LEU A 134 -20.34 9.19 -0.67
N GLY A 135 -21.46 9.90 -0.57
CA GLY A 135 -21.60 11.09 0.27
C GLY A 135 -21.98 10.74 1.71
N SER A 136 -21.53 11.55 2.67
CA SER A 136 -21.90 11.41 4.08
C SER A 136 -23.33 11.93 4.32
N PHE A 137 -24.33 11.15 3.94
CA PHE A 137 -25.75 11.52 4.01
C PHE A 137 -26.61 10.32 4.42
N GLY A 138 -27.73 10.59 5.09
CA GLY A 138 -28.67 9.55 5.54
C GLY A 138 -28.28 8.90 6.88
N GLU A 139 -28.25 7.57 6.88
CA GLU A 139 -28.10 6.71 8.04
C GLU A 139 -26.73 6.87 8.72
N PRO A 140 -26.65 6.62 10.05
CA PRO A 140 -25.38 6.60 10.76
C PRO A 140 -24.35 5.65 10.13
N ALA A 141 -24.77 4.49 9.64
CA ALA A 141 -23.86 3.52 9.02
C ALA A 141 -23.15 4.07 7.77
N ILE A 142 -23.88 4.80 6.91
CA ILE A 142 -23.29 5.45 5.72
C ILE A 142 -22.30 6.53 6.15
N LYS A 143 -22.66 7.33 7.15
CA LYS A 143 -21.77 8.38 7.68
C LYS A 143 -20.49 7.80 8.26
N THR A 144 -20.58 6.68 8.98
CA THR A 144 -19.41 5.96 9.51
C THR A 144 -18.52 5.43 8.39
N MET A 145 -19.10 4.81 7.36
CA MET A 145 -18.34 4.32 6.20
C MET A 145 -17.59 5.45 5.48
N VAL A 146 -18.26 6.57 5.23
CA VAL A 146 -17.62 7.72 4.57
C VAL A 146 -16.57 8.36 5.48
N ALA A 147 -16.81 8.42 6.80
CA ALA A 147 -15.83 8.93 7.75
C ALA A 147 -14.54 8.09 7.74
N GLU A 148 -14.65 6.77 7.60
CA GLU A 148 -13.48 5.88 7.48
C GLU A 148 -12.64 6.20 6.22
N SER A 149 -13.27 6.35 5.05
CA SER A 149 -12.55 6.74 3.82
C SER A 149 -11.88 8.11 3.94
N VAL A 150 -12.54 9.06 4.62
CA VAL A 150 -11.98 10.40 4.86
C VAL A 150 -10.80 10.33 5.84
N ASN A 151 -10.90 9.50 6.89
CA ASN A 151 -9.83 9.30 7.86
C ASN A 151 -8.57 8.73 7.19
N GLU A 152 -8.70 7.73 6.33
CA GLU A 152 -7.58 7.17 5.58
C GLU A 152 -6.92 8.22 4.67
N ALA A 153 -7.71 9.03 3.96
CA ALA A 153 -7.20 10.13 3.14
C ALA A 153 -6.47 11.20 3.96
N MET A 154 -6.96 11.54 5.16
CA MET A 154 -6.29 12.47 6.07
C MET A 154 -5.00 11.90 6.65
N ARG A 155 -4.97 10.61 7.00
CA ARG A 155 -3.74 9.92 7.45
C ARG A 155 -2.67 9.97 6.36
N LEU A 156 -3.06 9.70 5.12
CA LEU A 156 -2.18 9.80 3.96
C LEU A 156 -1.65 11.23 3.78
N GLU A 157 -2.53 12.22 3.81
CA GLU A 157 -2.14 13.64 3.69
C GLU A 157 -1.11 14.03 4.76
N ASN A 158 -1.36 13.67 6.02
CA ASN A 158 -0.47 13.96 7.13
C ASN A 158 0.90 13.30 6.98
N ALA A 159 0.94 12.05 6.49
CA ALA A 159 2.18 11.33 6.25
C ALA A 159 2.96 11.94 5.08
N MET A 160 2.29 12.30 3.98
CA MET A 160 2.92 12.94 2.82
C MET A 160 3.55 14.29 3.17
N ARG A 161 2.93 15.09 4.06
CA ARG A 161 3.50 16.36 4.56
C ARG A 161 4.82 16.21 5.31
N GLN A 162 5.13 15.01 5.82
CA GLN A 162 6.34 14.76 6.60
C GLN A 162 7.52 14.36 5.71
N VAL A 163 7.27 13.92 4.47
CA VAL A 163 8.33 13.46 3.56
C VAL A 163 9.13 14.64 3.01
N ARG A 164 10.45 14.50 3.02
CA ARG A 164 11.38 15.49 2.45
C ARG A 164 12.10 14.97 1.22
N ALA A 165 12.07 13.66 1.01
CA ALA A 165 12.57 13.01 -0.19
C ALA A 165 12.03 13.68 -1.46
N LYS A 166 12.92 13.83 -2.45
CA LYS A 166 12.57 14.45 -3.73
C LYS A 166 11.65 13.57 -4.57
N ARG A 167 11.73 12.25 -4.38
CA ARG A 167 10.88 11.25 -5.03
C ARG A 167 10.16 10.49 -3.95
N THR A 168 8.86 10.31 -4.14
CA THR A 168 8.00 9.64 -3.16
C THR A 168 7.14 8.61 -3.87
N LEU A 169 7.05 7.41 -3.30
CA LEU A 169 6.15 6.37 -3.72
C LEU A 169 5.02 6.24 -2.69
N VAL A 170 3.78 6.37 -3.14
CA VAL A 170 2.60 6.15 -2.30
C VAL A 170 2.15 4.71 -2.46
N ILE A 171 1.99 4.01 -1.35
CA ILE A 171 1.60 2.61 -1.27
C ILE A 171 0.17 2.55 -0.73
N LEU A 172 -0.72 1.94 -1.49
CA LEU A 172 -2.13 1.76 -1.16
C LEU A 172 -2.51 0.31 -1.38
N HIS A 173 -3.53 -0.14 -0.66
CA HIS A 173 -4.25 -1.37 -1.00
C HIS A 173 -5.48 -1.06 -1.84
N TYR A 174 -6.31 -0.12 -1.39
CA TYR A 174 -7.49 0.32 -2.15
C TYR A 174 -7.12 1.23 -3.31
N ALA A 175 -7.82 1.06 -4.43
CA ALA A 175 -7.57 1.80 -5.66
C ALA A 175 -7.82 3.30 -5.50
N PRO A 176 -6.91 4.18 -5.96
CA PRO A 176 -7.10 5.62 -5.91
C PRO A 176 -7.94 6.18 -7.06
N ILE A 177 -7.98 5.50 -8.21
CA ILE A 177 -8.72 5.94 -9.41
C ILE A 177 -9.47 4.75 -10.03
N ALA A 178 -10.52 5.04 -10.81
CA ALA A 178 -11.29 3.99 -11.48
C ALA A 178 -10.46 3.20 -12.50
N ASP A 179 -9.49 3.86 -13.14
CA ASP A 179 -8.64 3.24 -14.17
C ASP A 179 -7.79 2.09 -13.61
N THR A 180 -7.43 2.12 -12.31
CA THR A 180 -6.66 1.05 -11.67
C THR A 180 -7.48 -0.19 -11.34
N VAL A 181 -8.81 -0.13 -11.45
CA VAL A 181 -9.71 -1.29 -11.28
C VAL A 181 -10.36 -1.70 -12.61
N ALA A 182 -9.85 -1.18 -13.74
CA ALA A 182 -10.33 -1.54 -15.06
C ALA A 182 -10.15 -3.05 -15.30
N GLY A 183 -11.24 -3.73 -15.65
CA GLY A 183 -11.28 -5.18 -15.84
C GLY A 183 -12.21 -5.88 -14.84
N GLU A 184 -12.44 -5.27 -13.68
CA GLU A 184 -13.41 -5.75 -12.71
C GLU A 184 -14.85 -5.44 -13.14
N PRO A 185 -15.86 -6.13 -12.59
CA PRO A 185 -17.27 -5.78 -12.81
C PRO A 185 -17.55 -4.32 -12.36
N PRO A 186 -18.11 -3.45 -13.23
CA PRO A 186 -18.41 -2.07 -12.88
C PRO A 186 -19.32 -1.92 -11.64
N GLU A 187 -20.15 -2.93 -11.38
CA GLU A 187 -21.06 -3.01 -10.24
C GLU A 187 -20.32 -2.99 -8.89
N ILE A 188 -19.07 -3.46 -8.85
CA ILE A 188 -18.29 -3.52 -7.61
C ILE A 188 -17.26 -2.39 -7.47
N PHE A 189 -17.08 -1.53 -8.48
CA PHE A 189 -16.13 -0.42 -8.44
C PHE A 189 -16.22 0.42 -7.15
N PRO A 190 -17.42 0.75 -6.61
CA PRO A 190 -17.52 1.48 -5.34
C PRO A 190 -16.84 0.83 -4.14
N PHE A 191 -16.65 -0.48 -4.19
CA PHE A 191 -16.09 -1.32 -3.13
C PHE A 191 -14.61 -1.67 -3.35
N LEU A 192 -13.99 -1.18 -4.42
CA LEU A 192 -12.59 -1.45 -4.75
C LEU A 192 -11.66 -0.26 -4.49
N GLY A 193 -12.22 0.92 -4.19
CA GLY A 193 -11.38 2.09 -3.97
C GLY A 193 -12.15 3.36 -3.70
N SER A 194 -11.38 4.47 -3.61
CA SER A 194 -11.93 5.80 -3.42
C SER A 194 -11.09 6.89 -4.09
N SER A 195 -11.74 7.78 -4.88
CA SER A 195 -11.07 8.96 -5.44
C SER A 195 -10.56 9.95 -4.38
N ARG A 196 -10.98 9.83 -3.12
CA ARG A 196 -10.39 10.61 -2.01
C ARG A 196 -8.88 10.40 -1.87
N LEU A 197 -8.40 9.20 -2.20
CA LEU A 197 -6.98 8.86 -2.15
C LEU A 197 -6.21 9.61 -3.25
N ALA A 198 -6.67 9.52 -4.51
CA ALA A 198 -6.07 10.28 -5.62
C ALA A 198 -6.12 11.79 -5.38
N GLU A 199 -7.27 12.32 -4.95
CA GLU A 199 -7.41 13.74 -4.63
C GLU A 199 -6.44 14.22 -3.54
N THR A 200 -6.05 13.35 -2.60
CA THR A 200 -5.00 13.66 -1.62
C THR A 200 -3.63 13.62 -2.26
N ILE A 201 -3.32 12.58 -3.03
CA ILE A 201 -2.00 12.38 -3.66
C ILE A 201 -1.68 13.52 -4.63
N ASP A 202 -2.64 13.93 -5.47
CA ASP A 202 -2.46 14.95 -6.51
C ASP A 202 -2.16 16.36 -5.97
N ARG A 203 -2.23 16.57 -4.64
CA ARG A 203 -1.90 17.85 -3.99
C ARG A 203 -0.42 18.00 -3.64
N PHE A 204 0.40 16.97 -3.85
CA PHE A 204 1.84 16.93 -3.51
C PHE A 204 2.70 16.71 -4.75
#